data_AF-A0A0A1X589-F1
#
_entry.id   AF-A0A0A1X589-F1
#
_cell.length_a   1.000
_cell.length_b   1.000
_cell.length_c   1.000
_cell.angle_alpha   90.00
_cell.angle_beta   90.00
_cell.angle_gamma   90.00
#
_symmetry.space_group_name_H-M   'P 1'
#
loop_
_entity.id
_entity.type
_entity.pdbx_description
1 polymer ?
#
loop_
_entity_poly.entity_id
_entity_poly.type
_entity_poly.pdbx_seq_one_letter_code
_entity_poly.pdbx_strand_id
1 'polypeptide(L)'
;VEKDCPSPIESKNITKMKFALCFALVVAVVVSVSADAGRSACRDRVEIGQTYQHHFDPAKYWYCETFGEPAVEKDCPHGMAYMHLLKECIPWANYQWKPLEDPPTLA
;
A
#
# COMPACT_ATOMS: atom_id res chain seq x y z
N VAL A 1 -9.67 13.71 60.24
CA VAL A 1 -9.97 13.14 58.91
C VAL A 1 -8.67 13.18 58.13
N GLU A 2 -7.84 12.16 58.33
CA GLU A 2 -6.53 12.02 57.72
C GLU A 2 -6.74 11.69 56.23
N LYS A 3 -6.18 12.51 55.33
CA LYS A 3 -6.18 12.24 53.89
C LYS A 3 -4.99 11.36 53.59
N ASP A 4 -5.23 10.09 53.27
CA ASP A 4 -4.20 9.16 52.82
C ASP A 4 -3.69 9.60 51.44
N CYS A 5 -2.43 9.98 51.35
CA CYS A 5 -1.75 10.25 50.09
C CYS A 5 -1.37 8.90 49.45
N PRO A 6 -1.73 8.63 48.18
CA PRO A 6 -1.36 7.39 47.53
C PRO A 6 0.16 7.23 47.45
N SER A 7 0.64 6.07 47.90
CA SER A 7 2.06 5.70 47.96
C SER A 7 2.76 5.74 46.59
N PRO A 8 4.07 6.05 46.53
CA PRO A 8 4.84 6.24 45.27
C PRO A 8 4.95 4.99 44.37
N ILE A 9 4.49 3.83 44.83
CA ILE A 9 4.51 2.54 44.10
C ILE A 9 3.35 2.46 43.08
N GLU A 10 2.24 3.16 43.34
CA GLU A 10 1.04 3.15 42.48
C GLU A 10 1.23 4.02 41.21
N SER A 11 1.92 5.16 41.35
CA SER A 11 2.28 6.09 40.26
C SER A 11 3.15 5.44 39.16
N LYS A 12 4.08 4.55 39.57
CA LYS A 12 5.04 3.91 38.66
C LYS A 12 4.38 2.89 37.74
N ASN A 13 3.35 2.20 38.22
CA ASN A 13 2.61 1.20 37.45
C ASN A 13 1.60 1.84 36.49
N ILE A 14 0.96 2.95 36.89
CA ILE A 14 0.05 3.72 36.03
C ILE A 14 0.81 4.32 34.83
N THR A 15 2.03 4.83 35.04
CA THR A 15 2.86 5.38 33.96
C THR A 15 3.29 4.30 32.98
N LYS A 16 3.74 3.13 33.47
CA LYS A 16 4.08 1.98 32.63
C LYS A 16 2.90 1.45 31.84
N MET A 17 1.71 1.38 32.45
CA MET A 17 0.49 0.92 31.79
C MET A 17 0.01 1.89 30.72
N LYS A 18 0.12 3.21 30.95
CA LYS A 18 -0.15 4.24 29.93
C LYS A 18 0.84 4.18 28.77
N PHE A 19 2.14 4.01 29.06
CA PHE A 19 3.14 3.85 28.00
C PHE A 19 2.93 2.56 27.20
N ALA A 20 2.62 1.45 27.87
CA ALA A 20 2.31 0.18 27.21
C ALA A 20 1.02 0.27 26.36
N LEU A 21 -0.03 0.95 26.86
CA LEU A 21 -1.27 1.19 26.12
C LEU A 21 -1.04 2.08 24.90
N CYS A 22 -0.29 3.18 25.04
CA CYS A 22 0.05 4.06 23.92
C CYS A 22 0.93 3.33 22.88
N PHE A 23 1.89 2.51 23.32
CA PHE A 23 2.73 1.73 22.41
C PHE A 23 1.91 0.66 21.67
N ALA A 24 0.99 -0.02 22.36
CA ALA A 24 0.07 -0.97 21.72
C ALA A 24 -0.87 -0.31 20.71
N LEU A 25 -1.37 0.90 20.99
CA LEU A 25 -2.19 1.67 20.06
C LEU A 25 -1.40 2.11 18.82
N VAL A 26 -0.13 2.50 18.96
CA VAL A 26 0.74 2.86 17.82
C VAL A 26 1.07 1.64 16.96
N VAL A 27 1.29 0.48 17.57
CA VAL A 27 1.55 -0.78 16.84
C VAL A 27 0.30 -1.29 16.10
N ALA A 28 -0.91 -1.00 16.58
CA ALA A 28 -2.12 -1.36 15.84
C ALA A 28 -2.33 -0.51 14.56
N VAL A 29 -1.66 0.64 14.44
CA VAL A 29 -1.82 1.59 13.32
C VAL A 29 -0.82 1.33 12.18
N VAL A 30 0.16 0.43 12.34
CA VAL A 30 1.04 -0.01 11.23
C VAL A 30 0.30 -0.98 10.31
N VAL A 31 -0.60 -0.36 9.56
CA VAL A 31 -1.15 -0.67 8.25
C VAL A 31 -0.44 -1.78 7.46
N SER A 32 -1.25 -2.75 7.05
CA SER A 32 -0.95 -3.80 6.08
C SER A 32 -0.51 -3.21 4.74
N VAL A 33 0.79 -3.31 4.44
CA VAL A 33 1.31 -3.13 3.08
C VAL A 33 1.12 -4.44 2.32
N SER A 34 0.26 -4.44 1.29
CA SER A 34 0.14 -5.58 0.39
C SER A 34 1.44 -5.73 -0.39
N ALA A 35 2.11 -6.88 -0.25
CA ALA A 35 3.40 -7.16 -0.89
C ALA A 35 3.31 -7.14 -2.42
N ASP A 36 2.09 -7.27 -2.95
CA ASP A 36 1.82 -7.52 -4.35
C ASP A 36 1.74 -6.22 -5.18
N ALA A 37 2.02 -5.06 -4.59
CA ALA A 37 2.15 -3.76 -5.28
C ALA A 37 1.02 -3.45 -6.29
N GLY A 38 -0.21 -3.83 -5.97
CA GLY A 38 -1.39 -3.62 -6.82
C GLY A 38 -1.50 -4.58 -8.01
N ARG A 39 -0.82 -5.74 -7.94
CA ARG A 39 -0.83 -6.75 -8.98
C ARG A 39 -2.21 -7.35 -9.13
N SER A 40 -2.73 -7.36 -10.35
CA SER A 40 -4.02 -7.97 -10.65
C SER A 40 -3.93 -9.49 -10.73
N ALA A 41 -5.00 -10.19 -10.34
CA ALA A 41 -5.11 -11.65 -10.51
C ALA A 41 -5.58 -12.05 -11.92
N CYS A 42 -5.99 -11.07 -12.73
CA CYS A 42 -6.57 -11.26 -14.07
C CYS A 42 -7.71 -12.30 -14.07
N ARG A 43 -8.54 -12.29 -13.03
CA ARG A 43 -9.66 -13.23 -12.83
C ARG A 43 -10.96 -12.75 -13.46
N ASP A 44 -11.04 -11.48 -13.84
CA ASP A 44 -12.14 -10.95 -14.63
C ASP A 44 -11.76 -10.87 -16.12
N ARG A 45 -12.71 -11.19 -17.00
CA ARG A 45 -12.49 -11.15 -18.44
C ARG A 45 -12.21 -9.74 -18.96
N VAL A 46 -12.70 -8.72 -18.25
CA VAL A 46 -12.45 -7.31 -18.61
C VAL A 46 -11.01 -6.88 -18.35
N GLU A 47 -10.28 -7.60 -17.50
CA GLU A 47 -8.88 -7.27 -17.16
C GLU A 47 -7.91 -7.77 -18.23
N ILE A 48 -8.31 -8.74 -19.07
CA ILE A 48 -7.45 -9.32 -20.09
C ILE A 48 -7.10 -8.30 -21.16
N GLY A 49 -5.81 -8.12 -21.42
CA GLY A 49 -5.28 -7.08 -22.30
C GLY A 49 -5.22 -5.69 -21.68
N GLN A 50 -5.61 -5.52 -20.41
CA GLN A 50 -5.50 -4.25 -19.70
C GLN A 50 -4.15 -4.11 -18.98
N THR A 51 -3.80 -2.85 -18.74
CA THR A 51 -2.60 -2.43 -18.02
C THR A 51 -2.97 -1.66 -16.75
N TYR A 52 -2.30 -1.98 -15.65
CA TYR A 52 -2.53 -1.41 -14.32
C TYR A 52 -1.27 -0.75 -13.78
N GLN A 53 -1.45 0.21 -12.87
CA GLN A 53 -0.33 0.96 -12.31
C GLN A 53 0.42 0.07 -11.32
N HIS A 54 1.75 0.10 -11.37
CA HIS A 54 2.56 -0.50 -10.32
C HIS A 54 2.62 0.45 -9.11
N HIS A 55 2.23 -0.03 -7.93
CA HIS A 55 2.02 0.84 -6.76
C HIS A 55 3.29 1.48 -6.21
N PHE A 56 4.44 0.86 -6.45
CA PHE A 56 5.71 1.29 -5.87
C PHE A 56 6.64 1.96 -6.89
N ASP A 57 6.54 1.58 -8.16
CA ASP A 57 7.51 1.95 -9.20
C ASP A 57 6.77 2.43 -10.45
N PRO A 58 6.75 3.73 -10.73
CA PRO A 58 6.09 4.27 -11.90
C PRO A 58 6.85 3.98 -13.21
N ALA A 59 8.08 3.45 -13.17
CA ALA A 59 8.77 2.98 -14.37
C ALA A 59 8.23 1.62 -14.85
N LYS A 60 7.34 0.99 -14.07
CA LYS A 60 6.79 -0.33 -14.35
C LYS A 60 5.27 -0.32 -14.35
N TYR A 61 4.68 -1.35 -14.94
CA TYR A 61 3.25 -1.57 -14.95
C TYR A 61 2.91 -3.05 -14.94
N TRP A 62 1.69 -3.35 -14.51
CA TRP A 62 1.13 -4.70 -14.52
C TRP A 62 0.36 -4.92 -15.82
N TYR A 63 0.60 -6.03 -16.50
CA TYR A 63 -0.11 -6.41 -17.72
C TYR A 63 -0.79 -7.77 -17.56
N CYS A 64 -2.10 -7.79 -17.78
CA CYS A 64 -2.87 -9.03 -17.81
C CYS A 64 -2.85 -9.66 -19.19
N GLU A 65 -2.03 -10.71 -19.35
CA GLU A 65 -1.91 -11.46 -20.61
C GLU A 65 -2.88 -12.66 -20.65
N THR A 66 -2.89 -13.48 -19.59
CA THR A 66 -3.64 -14.74 -19.52
C THR A 66 -4.75 -14.67 -18.47
N PHE A 67 -5.90 -15.28 -18.77
CA PHE A 67 -7.00 -15.38 -17.82
C PHE A 67 -6.70 -16.34 -16.67
N GLY A 68 -6.90 -15.87 -15.44
CA GLY A 68 -6.68 -16.65 -14.22
C GLY A 68 -5.20 -16.76 -13.79
N GLU A 69 -4.28 -16.10 -14.51
CA GLU A 69 -2.89 -15.95 -14.10
C GLU A 69 -2.63 -14.53 -13.62
N PRO A 70 -1.84 -14.35 -12.54
CA PRO A 70 -1.55 -13.02 -12.03
C PRO A 70 -0.76 -12.19 -13.04
N ALA A 71 -1.04 -10.90 -13.12
CA ALA A 71 -0.45 -10.00 -14.11
C ALA A 71 1.08 -10.04 -14.16
N VAL A 72 1.63 -9.85 -15.34
CA VAL A 72 3.07 -9.83 -15.59
C VAL A 72 3.59 -8.39 -15.40
N GLU A 73 4.71 -8.25 -14.70
CA GLU A 73 5.41 -6.97 -14.59
C GLU A 73 6.08 -6.63 -15.93
N LYS A 74 5.87 -5.40 -16.42
CA LYS A 74 6.50 -4.89 -17.64
C LYS A 74 7.17 -3.55 -17.35
N ASP A 75 8.39 -3.39 -17.86
CA ASP A 75 9.16 -2.15 -17.75
C ASP A 75 8.85 -1.18 -18.88
N CYS A 76 8.77 0.11 -18.56
CA CYS A 76 8.75 1.17 -19.54
C CYS A 76 10.15 1.42 -20.14
N PRO A 77 10.24 2.00 -21.35
CA PRO A 77 11.50 2.45 -21.92
C PRO A 77 12.24 3.42 -21.00
N HIS A 78 13.57 3.45 -21.11
CA HIS A 78 14.42 4.27 -20.27
C HIS A 78 14.03 5.76 -20.33
N GLY A 79 13.86 6.40 -19.16
CA GLY A 79 13.44 7.79 -19.07
C GLY A 79 11.93 8.03 -19.25
N MET A 80 11.12 6.97 -19.30
CA MET A 80 9.67 7.04 -19.30
C MET A 80 9.08 6.51 -17.97
N ALA A 81 7.85 6.93 -17.69
CA ALA A 81 7.02 6.45 -16.58
C ALA A 81 5.65 6.06 -17.12
N TYR A 82 5.07 5.01 -16.58
CA TYR A 82 3.75 4.52 -16.94
C TYR A 82 2.65 5.43 -16.38
N MET A 83 1.76 5.89 -17.26
CA MET A 83 0.62 6.73 -16.90
C MET A 83 -0.69 5.95 -17.07
N HIS A 84 -1.31 5.58 -15.95
CA HIS A 84 -2.53 4.76 -15.93
C HIS A 84 -3.69 5.35 -16.73
N LEU A 85 -3.83 6.69 -16.77
CA LEU A 85 -4.90 7.36 -17.50
C LEU A 85 -4.77 7.23 -19.02
N LEU A 86 -3.54 7.18 -19.52
CA LEU A 86 -3.23 7.06 -20.94
C LEU A 86 -2.98 5.60 -21.33
N LYS A 87 -2.84 4.71 -20.33
CA LYS A 87 -2.44 3.29 -20.50
C LYS A 87 -1.12 3.13 -21.26
N GLU A 88 -0.23 4.11 -21.15
CA GLU A 88 0.99 4.22 -21.93
C GLU A 88 2.17 4.75 -21.10
N CYS A 89 3.39 4.47 -21.56
CA CYS A 89 4.62 5.03 -21.00
C CYS A 89 4.85 6.44 -21.58
N ILE A 90 4.89 7.44 -20.71
CA ILE A 90 5.11 8.85 -21.06
C ILE A 90 6.44 9.35 -20.51
N PRO A 91 7.01 10.45 -21.04
CA PRO A 91 8.24 11.02 -20.50
C PRO A 91 8.09 11.39 -19.03
N TRP A 92 9.11 11.11 -18.22
CA TRP A 92 9.10 11.39 -16.78
C TRP A 92 8.72 12.83 -16.42
N ALA A 93 9.09 13.80 -17.26
CA ALA A 93 8.74 15.21 -17.07
C ALA A 93 7.23 15.49 -17.09
N ASN A 94 6.45 14.63 -17.76
CA ASN A 94 5.00 14.75 -17.88
C ASN A 94 4.25 13.81 -16.92
N TYR A 95 4.97 12.98 -16.17
CA TYR A 95 4.37 12.06 -15.21
C TYR A 95 3.66 12.83 -14.10
N GLN A 96 2.41 12.47 -13.86
CA GLN A 96 1.63 13.02 -12.77
C GLN A 96 1.28 11.90 -11.82
N TRP A 97 1.73 12.02 -10.57
CA TRP A 97 1.33 11.09 -9.53
C TRP A 97 -0.18 11.16 -9.33
N LYS A 98 -0.80 9.98 -9.25
CA LYS A 98 -2.21 9.81 -8.93
C LYS A 98 -2.36 8.84 -7.75
N PRO A 99 -3.46 8.96 -6.99
CA PRO A 99 -3.83 7.95 -6.02
C PRO A 99 -3.83 6.58 -6.68
N LEU A 100 -3.29 5.60 -5.97
CA LEU A 100 -3.26 4.22 -6.42
C LEU A 100 -4.68 3.68 -6.45
N GLU A 101 -5.02 3.01 -7.54
CA GLU A 101 -6.35 2.45 -7.76
C GLU A 101 -6.20 0.95 -8.03
N ASP A 102 -6.81 0.15 -7.18
CA ASP A 102 -6.69 -1.30 -7.25
C ASP A 102 -7.41 -1.84 -8.49
N PRO A 103 -6.84 -2.87 -9.15
CA PRO A 103 -7.56 -3.60 -10.18
C PRO A 103 -8.82 -4.29 -9.61
N PRO A 104 -9.79 -4.66 -10.47
CA PRO A 104 -10.99 -5.39 -10.08
C PRO A 104 -10.69 -6.65 -9.25
N THR A 105 -9.60 -7.35 -9.59
CA THR A 105 -9.14 -8.50 -8.82
C THR A 105 -7.68 -8.34 -8.43
N LEU A 106 -7.38 -8.50 -7.13
CA LEU A 106 -6.02 -8.53 -6.59
C LEU A 106 -5.48 -9.96 -6.53
N ALA A 107 -4.19 -10.12 -6.85
CA ALA A 107 -3.47 -11.39 -6.87
C ALA A 107 -3.24 -12.00 -5.48
#